data_AF-D1JCU5-F1
#
_entry.id   AF-D1JCU5-F1
#
_cell.length_a   1.000
_cell.length_b   1.000
_cell.length_c   1.000
_cell.angle_alpha   90.00
_cell.angle_beta   90.00
_cell.angle_gamma   90.00
#
_symmetry.space_group_name_H-M   'P 1'
#
loop_
_entity.id
_entity.type
_entity.pdbx_description
1 polymer ?
#
loop_
_entity_poly.entity_id
_entity_poly.type
_entity_poly.pdbx_seq_one_letter_code
_entity_poly.pdbx_strand_id
1 'polypeptide(L)'
;MDSAQQQTPRAWSYCHSCGRWHLGSGIYDSDEILNLETKNKSIRLQKSTEAEYQPTTFNFSSKWVQGICSKDKKAGTAIHKKIGDAVSMKDDTTATKSSMAFETSFNGSIHISARATGTRISEDYIGVFNLMEKIEIGKAVNVPTATPVPDWLPCPFPEPGVSTQPSDLQQSPSSDP
;
A
#
# COMPACT_ATOMS: atom_id res chain seq x y z
N MET A 1 7.21 -1.19 27.22
CA MET A 1 7.67 -0.03 26.43
C MET A 1 8.90 -0.52 25.69
N ASP A 2 8.69 -1.17 24.55
CA ASP A 2 9.77 -1.61 23.68
C ASP A 2 9.77 -0.67 22.48
N SER A 3 10.71 0.26 22.48
CA SER A 3 10.95 1.18 21.36
C SER A 3 12.01 0.51 20.50
N ALA A 4 11.60 -0.13 19.41
CA ALA A 4 12.51 -0.73 18.46
C ALA A 4 12.94 0.34 17.44
N GLN A 5 14.02 1.08 17.75
CA GLN A 5 14.74 1.82 16.71
C GLN A 5 15.39 0.81 15.78
N GLN A 6 14.70 0.46 14.69
CA GLN A 6 15.20 -0.53 13.74
C GLN A 6 15.76 0.14 12.50
N GLN A 7 17.08 0.25 12.46
CA GLN A 7 17.84 0.58 11.26
C GLN A 7 17.80 -0.64 10.33
N THR A 8 16.76 -0.74 9.49
CA THR A 8 16.52 -1.92 8.64
C THR A 8 16.97 -1.71 7.20
N PRO A 9 17.73 -2.66 6.61
CA PRO A 9 17.80 -2.80 5.17
C PRO A 9 16.58 -3.62 4.71
N ARG A 10 15.66 -2.98 3.98
CA ARG A 10 14.55 -3.58 3.20
C ARG A 10 13.71 -4.65 3.93
N ALA A 11 12.63 -4.24 4.60
CA ALA A 11 11.63 -5.14 5.17
C ALA A 11 10.43 -5.34 4.22
N TRP A 12 10.06 -6.61 3.95
CA TRP A 12 8.82 -6.99 3.26
C TRP A 12 7.90 -7.71 4.26
N SER A 13 6.64 -7.28 4.42
CA SER A 13 5.64 -8.00 5.23
C SER A 13 4.30 -8.14 4.48
N TYR A 14 3.70 -9.34 4.51
CA TYR A 14 2.54 -9.73 3.67
C TYR A 14 1.31 -10.12 4.52
N CYS A 15 0.09 -9.74 4.10
CA CYS A 15 -1.18 -10.22 4.67
C CYS A 15 -2.29 -10.37 3.58
N HIS A 16 -3.09 -11.44 3.65
CA HIS A 16 -3.97 -11.94 2.56
C HIS A 16 -5.29 -11.17 2.31
N SER A 17 -5.69 -10.26 3.19
CA SER A 17 -6.92 -9.45 3.04
C SER A 17 -6.66 -7.94 3.05
N CYS A 18 -5.51 -7.53 3.56
CA CYS A 18 -5.05 -6.16 3.57
C CYS A 18 -3.56 -6.16 3.24
N GLY A 19 -3.20 -5.72 2.03
CA GLY A 19 -1.82 -5.68 1.56
C GLY A 19 -1.13 -4.39 1.99
N ARG A 20 0.16 -4.48 2.36
CA ARG A 20 1.00 -3.34 2.73
C ARG A 20 2.39 -3.50 2.14
N TRP A 21 3.00 -2.40 1.74
CA TRP A 21 4.41 -2.36 1.36
C TRP A 21 4.97 -0.95 1.58
N HIS A 22 6.25 -0.88 1.93
CA HIS A 22 6.96 0.38 2.09
C HIS A 22 8.39 0.24 1.57
N LEU A 23 8.93 1.31 1.00
CA LEU A 23 10.29 1.39 0.45
C LEU A 23 10.81 2.82 0.65
N GLY A 24 12.07 2.99 1.01
CA GLY A 24 12.71 4.29 1.14
C GLY A 24 13.98 4.21 1.97
N SER A 25 14.70 5.33 2.04
CA SER A 25 15.89 5.49 2.86
C SER A 25 15.77 6.68 3.80
N GLY A 26 16.04 6.47 5.08
CA GLY A 26 16.04 7.51 6.10
C GLY A 26 15.49 7.01 7.42
N ILE A 27 14.83 7.89 8.17
CA ILE A 27 14.15 7.52 9.42
C ILE A 27 12.78 6.96 9.07
N TYR A 28 12.44 5.83 9.66
CA TYR A 28 11.15 5.19 9.53
C TYR A 28 10.74 4.60 10.87
N ASP A 29 9.53 4.94 11.29
CA ASP A 29 8.88 4.39 12.45
C ASP A 29 7.44 3.99 12.09
N SER A 30 6.97 2.87 12.63
CA SER A 30 5.60 2.44 12.38
C SER A 30 5.08 1.47 13.42
N ASP A 31 3.86 1.74 13.88
CA ASP A 31 3.08 0.83 14.69
C ASP A 31 1.98 0.16 13.85
N GLU A 32 1.81 -1.15 14.04
CA GLU A 32 0.78 -1.91 13.33
C GLU A 32 -0.01 -2.81 14.28
N ILE A 33 -1.34 -2.71 14.21
CA ILE A 33 -2.27 -3.60 14.90
C ILE A 33 -3.18 -4.27 13.88
N LEU A 34 -3.08 -5.59 13.78
CA LEU A 34 -3.97 -6.42 12.98
C LEU A 34 -4.97 -7.13 13.91
N ASN A 35 -6.21 -6.66 13.91
CA ASN A 35 -7.29 -7.28 14.67
C ASN A 35 -8.02 -8.30 13.80
N LEU A 36 -8.01 -9.56 14.25
CA LEU A 36 -8.69 -10.68 13.61
C LEU A 36 -9.84 -11.17 14.49
N GLU A 37 -11.08 -10.85 14.12
CA GLU A 37 -12.25 -11.35 14.84
C GLU A 37 -12.75 -12.64 14.22
N THR A 38 -12.59 -13.75 14.93
CA THR A 38 -13.01 -15.09 14.49
C THR A 38 -14.52 -15.24 14.39
N LYS A 39 -15.30 -14.60 15.28
CA LYS A 39 -16.77 -14.71 15.30
C LYS A 39 -17.42 -14.10 14.06
N ASN A 40 -16.95 -12.93 13.63
CA ASN A 40 -17.51 -12.19 12.51
C ASN A 40 -16.67 -12.29 11.22
N LYS A 41 -15.56 -13.04 11.27
CA LYS A 41 -14.54 -13.12 10.21
C LYS A 41 -14.13 -11.71 9.73
N SER A 42 -14.02 -10.78 10.68
CA SER A 42 -13.66 -9.40 10.40
C SER A 42 -12.15 -9.24 10.56
N ILE A 43 -11.55 -8.50 9.63
CA ILE A 43 -10.13 -8.14 9.65
C ILE A 43 -10.07 -6.62 9.65
N ARG A 44 -9.40 -6.06 10.66
CA ARG A 44 -9.15 -4.62 10.78
C ARG A 44 -7.66 -4.38 10.91
N LEU A 45 -7.12 -3.57 10.02
CA LEU A 45 -5.79 -3.01 10.09
C LEU A 45 -5.86 -1.63 10.75
N GLN A 46 -4.97 -1.37 11.69
CA GLN A 46 -4.57 -0.03 12.11
C GLN A 46 -3.07 0.09 11.90
N LYS A 47 -2.64 1.12 11.17
CA LYS A 47 -1.23 1.39 10.92
C LYS A 47 -0.97 2.87 11.17
N SER A 48 0.00 3.16 12.03
CA SER A 48 0.62 4.48 12.16
C SER A 48 2.00 4.43 11.50
N THR A 49 2.41 5.51 10.87
CA THR A 49 3.69 5.61 10.16
C THR A 49 4.21 7.01 10.27
N GLU A 50 5.49 7.14 10.59
CA GLU A 50 6.25 8.38 10.42
C GLU A 50 7.53 8.05 9.64
N ALA A 51 7.79 8.80 8.58
CA ALA A 51 9.00 8.59 7.79
C ALA A 51 9.56 9.91 7.28
N GLU A 52 10.89 10.01 7.28
CA GLU A 52 11.64 11.15 6.76
C GLU A 52 12.78 10.65 5.90
N TYR A 53 12.86 11.16 4.67
CA TYR A 53 13.91 10.79 3.72
C TYR A 53 15.24 11.41 4.15
N GLN A 54 16.26 10.58 4.29
CA GLN A 54 17.63 11.04 4.51
C GLN A 54 18.54 10.40 3.46
N PRO A 55 19.16 11.20 2.57
CA PRO A 55 20.08 10.67 1.58
C PRO A 55 21.32 10.09 2.27
N THR A 56 21.76 8.92 1.80
CA THR A 56 23.03 8.33 2.21
C THR A 56 24.12 8.71 1.21
N THR A 57 25.38 8.67 1.64
CA THR A 57 26.54 8.95 0.77
C THR A 57 26.72 7.93 -0.36
N PHE A 58 26.06 6.77 -0.27
CA PHE A 58 26.01 5.77 -1.33
C PHE A 58 24.75 5.98 -2.17
N ASN A 59 24.85 5.81 -3.49
CA ASN A 59 23.83 6.16 -4.48
C ASN A 59 22.57 5.25 -4.48
N PHE A 60 22.22 4.69 -3.33
CA PHE A 60 21.06 3.80 -3.11
C PHE A 60 19.94 4.49 -2.30
N SER A 61 19.96 5.82 -2.20
CA SER A 61 18.91 6.54 -1.49
C SER A 61 17.65 6.67 -2.35
N SER A 62 16.50 6.33 -1.78
CA SER A 62 15.20 6.46 -2.43
C SER A 62 14.23 7.17 -1.50
N LYS A 63 13.39 8.02 -2.09
CA LYS A 63 12.28 8.64 -1.37
C LYS A 63 11.29 7.57 -0.91
N TRP A 64 10.50 7.93 0.10
CA TRP A 64 9.57 6.98 0.69
C TRP A 64 8.37 6.69 -0.21
N VAL A 65 7.96 5.43 -0.21
CA VAL A 65 6.77 4.88 -0.83
C VAL A 65 6.06 4.05 0.23
N GLN A 66 4.76 4.22 0.40
CA GLN A 66 3.91 3.38 1.26
C GLN A 66 2.60 3.07 0.53
N GLY A 67 2.21 1.81 0.48
CA GLY A 67 0.91 1.38 -0.03
C GLY A 67 0.10 0.65 1.02
N ILE A 68 -1.20 0.95 1.09
CA ILE A 68 -2.19 0.23 1.88
C ILE A 68 -3.36 -0.13 0.98
N CYS A 69 -3.71 -1.41 0.96
CA CYS A 69 -4.74 -1.96 0.11
C CYS A 69 -5.70 -2.81 0.94
N SER A 70 -7.00 -2.55 0.85
CA SER A 70 -8.04 -3.40 1.42
C SER A 70 -8.92 -3.97 0.31
N LYS A 71 -9.16 -5.28 0.34
CA LYS A 71 -9.98 -5.97 -0.67
C LYS A 71 -11.02 -6.89 -0.01
N ASP A 72 -12.25 -6.88 -0.53
CA ASP A 72 -13.24 -7.93 -0.30
C ASP A 72 -13.46 -8.69 -1.61
N LYS A 73 -12.83 -9.86 -1.72
CA LYS A 73 -12.94 -10.71 -2.92
C LYS A 73 -14.37 -11.20 -3.16
N LYS A 74 -15.18 -11.38 -2.12
CA LYS A 74 -16.56 -11.86 -2.25
C LYS A 74 -17.47 -10.76 -2.77
N ALA A 75 -17.25 -9.53 -2.31
CA ALA A 75 -18.01 -8.37 -2.76
C ALA A 75 -17.46 -7.75 -4.07
N GLY A 76 -16.27 -8.17 -4.52
CA GLY A 76 -15.61 -7.59 -5.69
C GLY A 76 -15.07 -6.17 -5.45
N THR A 77 -14.89 -5.78 -4.20
CA THR A 77 -14.59 -4.40 -3.82
C THR A 77 -13.16 -4.23 -3.35
N ALA A 78 -12.61 -3.03 -3.53
CA ALA A 78 -11.29 -2.70 -3.00
C ALA A 78 -11.13 -1.20 -2.76
N ILE A 79 -10.28 -0.86 -1.80
CA ILE A 79 -9.83 0.49 -1.51
C ILE A 79 -8.31 0.46 -1.47
N HIS A 80 -7.67 1.41 -2.15
CA HIS A 80 -6.23 1.48 -2.28
C HIS A 80 -5.75 2.91 -2.05
N LYS A 81 -4.70 3.03 -1.24
CA LYS A 81 -3.99 4.27 -0.96
C LYS A 81 -2.51 4.02 -1.15
N LYS A 82 -1.84 4.90 -1.91
CA LYS A 82 -0.40 4.83 -2.15
C LYS A 82 0.22 6.20 -2.01
N ILE A 83 1.08 6.38 -1.03
CA ILE A 83 1.99 7.51 -0.90
C ILE A 83 3.27 7.16 -1.67
N GLY A 84 3.79 8.07 -2.48
CA GLY A 84 4.98 7.85 -3.31
C GLY A 84 5.85 9.10 -3.39
N ASP A 85 7.14 8.90 -3.69
CA ASP A 85 8.14 9.97 -3.80
C ASP A 85 8.15 10.92 -2.60
N ALA A 86 7.85 10.40 -1.42
CA ALA A 86 7.68 11.18 -0.21
C ALA A 86 9.02 11.50 0.45
N VAL A 87 9.28 12.80 0.63
CA VAL A 87 10.39 13.31 1.44
C VAL A 87 10.05 13.21 2.93
N SER A 88 8.78 13.41 3.28
CA SER A 88 8.27 13.13 4.61
C SER A 88 6.86 12.59 4.52
N MET A 89 6.49 11.72 5.45
CA MET A 89 5.10 11.31 5.66
C MET A 89 4.81 11.07 7.14
N LYS A 90 3.59 11.41 7.53
CA LYS A 90 2.92 10.94 8.74
C LYS A 90 1.58 10.38 8.32
N ASP A 91 1.32 9.11 8.59
CA ASP A 91 0.16 8.39 8.11
C ASP A 91 -0.45 7.51 9.19
N ASP A 92 -1.65 7.90 9.63
CA ASP A 92 -2.51 7.12 10.50
C ASP A 92 -3.69 6.57 9.68
N THR A 93 -3.65 5.27 9.36
CA THR A 93 -4.66 4.60 8.54
C THR A 93 -5.34 3.46 9.31
N THR A 94 -6.67 3.48 9.35
CA THR A 94 -7.50 2.34 9.74
C THR A 94 -8.21 1.78 8.50
N ALA A 95 -8.04 0.50 8.23
CA ALA A 95 -8.69 -0.18 7.10
C ALA A 95 -9.46 -1.43 7.55
N THR A 96 -10.63 -1.63 6.94
CA THR A 96 -11.40 -2.87 6.99
C THR A 96 -11.69 -3.31 5.56
N LYS A 97 -12.25 -4.51 5.36
CA LYS A 97 -12.64 -5.03 4.04
C LYS A 97 -13.51 -4.09 3.17
N SER A 98 -14.25 -3.17 3.79
CA SER A 98 -15.21 -2.28 3.11
C SER A 98 -15.06 -0.81 3.49
N SER A 99 -14.02 -0.44 4.24
CA SER A 99 -13.77 0.95 4.60
C SER A 99 -12.29 1.25 4.80
N MET A 100 -11.92 2.49 4.57
CA MET A 100 -10.59 3.01 4.89
C MET A 100 -10.75 4.43 5.40
N ALA A 101 -10.22 4.71 6.59
CA ALA A 101 -10.16 6.04 7.17
C ALA A 101 -8.70 6.38 7.41
N PHE A 102 -8.28 7.57 7.02
CA PHE A 102 -6.91 8.00 7.24
C PHE A 102 -6.79 9.49 7.49
N GLU A 103 -5.80 9.82 8.30
CA GLU A 103 -5.25 11.17 8.46
C GLU A 103 -3.79 11.10 7.99
N THR A 104 -3.43 11.90 6.99
CA THR A 104 -2.14 11.77 6.32
C THR A 104 -1.57 13.12 5.97
N SER A 105 -0.40 13.42 6.52
CA SER A 105 0.43 14.54 6.13
C SER A 105 1.63 14.03 5.32
N PHE A 106 1.90 14.60 4.16
CA PHE A 106 3.01 14.15 3.32
C PHE A 106 3.59 15.28 2.47
N ASN A 107 4.86 15.14 2.08
CA ASN A 107 5.53 15.93 1.06
C ASN A 107 5.99 14.99 -0.07
N GLY A 108 5.21 14.89 -1.14
CA GLY A 108 5.42 13.92 -2.21
C GLY A 108 4.19 13.78 -3.08
N SER A 109 3.80 12.54 -3.37
CA SER A 109 2.57 12.21 -4.10
C SER A 109 1.72 11.23 -3.29
N ILE A 110 0.41 11.28 -3.48
CA ILE A 110 -0.51 10.27 -2.99
C ILE A 110 -1.56 9.97 -4.07
N HIS A 111 -1.86 8.68 -4.22
CA HIS A 111 -2.94 8.16 -5.04
C HIS A 111 -3.94 7.43 -4.16
N ILE A 112 -5.21 7.78 -4.26
CA ILE A 112 -6.31 7.18 -3.52
C ILE A 112 -7.33 6.66 -4.54
N SER A 113 -7.78 5.42 -4.40
CA SER A 113 -8.81 4.87 -5.26
C SER A 113 -9.69 3.87 -4.52
N ALA A 114 -10.94 3.77 -4.96
CA ALA A 114 -11.83 2.70 -4.53
C ALA A 114 -12.65 2.18 -5.70
N ARG A 115 -12.99 0.89 -5.62
CA ARG A 115 -13.87 0.22 -6.55
C ARG A 115 -14.98 -0.52 -5.81
N ALA A 116 -16.17 -0.40 -6.37
CA ALA A 116 -17.32 -1.21 -6.05
C ALA A 116 -18.03 -1.57 -7.37
N THR A 117 -19.00 -2.49 -7.32
CA THR A 117 -19.77 -2.87 -8.51
C THR A 117 -20.36 -1.63 -9.19
N GLY A 118 -19.97 -1.39 -10.45
CA GLY A 118 -20.45 -0.27 -11.26
C GLY A 118 -19.94 1.12 -10.86
N THR A 119 -19.02 1.23 -9.89
CA THR A 119 -18.49 2.54 -9.43
C THR A 119 -16.98 2.47 -9.19
N ARG A 120 -16.26 3.50 -9.64
CA ARG A 120 -14.84 3.69 -9.39
C ARG A 120 -14.57 5.14 -9.05
N ILE A 121 -13.78 5.37 -8.00
CA ILE A 121 -13.25 6.68 -7.62
C ILE A 121 -11.73 6.63 -7.67
N SER A 122 -11.10 7.76 -8.00
CA SER A 122 -9.66 7.91 -8.12
C SER A 122 -9.28 9.37 -7.89
N GLU A 123 -8.30 9.59 -7.03
CA GLU A 123 -7.79 10.90 -6.66
C GLU A 123 -6.27 10.87 -6.59
N ASP A 124 -5.64 11.95 -7.04
CA ASP A 124 -4.19 12.10 -7.09
C ASP A 124 -3.82 13.49 -6.58
N TYR A 125 -2.88 13.55 -5.63
CA TYR A 125 -2.35 14.80 -5.09
C TYR A 125 -0.82 14.79 -5.14
N ILE A 126 -0.22 15.90 -5.57
CA ILE A 126 1.24 16.06 -5.69
C ILE A 126 1.64 17.38 -5.04
N GLY A 127 2.48 17.32 -4.01
CA GLY A 127 2.91 18.48 -3.24
C GLY A 127 2.97 18.20 -1.74
N VAL A 128 2.68 19.23 -0.96
CA VAL A 128 2.65 19.17 0.50
C VAL A 128 1.21 19.32 0.98
N PHE A 129 0.66 18.26 1.55
CA PHE A 129 -0.74 18.23 1.97
C PHE A 129 -0.91 17.60 3.34
N ASN A 130 -2.01 17.97 3.98
CA ASN A 130 -2.62 17.23 5.08
C ASN A 130 -4.03 16.81 4.63
N LEU A 131 -4.27 15.52 4.49
CA LEU A 131 -5.51 14.92 4.03
C LEU A 131 -6.18 14.15 5.17
N MET A 132 -7.47 14.37 5.35
CA MET A 132 -8.31 13.58 6.23
C MET A 132 -9.48 13.06 5.40
N GLU A 133 -9.54 11.75 5.21
CA GLU A 133 -10.56 11.13 4.36
C GLU A 133 -11.09 9.83 4.98
N LYS A 134 -12.36 9.56 4.70
CA LYS A 134 -13.03 8.31 5.05
C LYS A 134 -13.79 7.78 3.84
N ILE A 135 -13.36 6.62 3.36
CA ILE A 135 -13.99 5.88 2.28
C ILE A 135 -14.81 4.74 2.89
N GLU A 136 -16.08 4.67 2.53
CA GLU A 136 -16.98 3.58 2.90
C GLU A 136 -17.65 2.99 1.67
N ILE A 137 -17.57 1.67 1.54
CA ILE A 137 -18.26 0.92 0.51
C ILE A 137 -19.57 0.40 1.11
N GLY A 138 -20.68 0.99 0.65
CA GLY A 138 -22.02 0.55 1.01
C GLY A 138 -22.36 -0.85 0.49
N LYS A 139 -23.41 -1.46 1.05
CA LYS A 139 -23.95 -2.72 0.53
C LYS A 139 -24.69 -2.45 -0.78
N ALA A 140 -24.47 -3.28 -1.79
CA ALA A 140 -25.23 -3.21 -3.03
C ALA A 140 -26.72 -3.46 -2.76
N VAL A 141 -27.58 -2.60 -3.27
CA VAL A 141 -29.03 -2.83 -3.35
C VAL A 141 -29.26 -3.59 -4.65
N ASN A 142 -29.63 -4.88 -4.56
CA ASN A 142 -29.99 -5.81 -5.65
C ASN A 142 -29.72 -5.32 -7.09
N VAL A 143 -28.53 -5.63 -7.62
CA VAL A 143 -28.24 -5.53 -9.06
C VAL A 143 -27.90 -6.92 -9.60
N PRO A 144 -28.44 -7.36 -10.75
CA PRO A 144 -28.21 -8.69 -11.28
C PRO A 144 -26.74 -8.94 -11.67
N THR A 145 -26.29 -10.15 -11.34
CA THR A 145 -25.12 -10.90 -11.83
C THR A 145 -23.99 -10.08 -12.45
N ALA A 146 -22.96 -9.81 -11.65
CA ALA A 146 -21.71 -9.22 -12.12
C ALA A 146 -20.93 -10.22 -13.02
N THR A 147 -20.58 -9.77 -14.22
CA THR A 147 -19.58 -10.39 -15.09
C THR A 147 -18.21 -10.31 -14.42
N PRO A 148 -17.36 -11.36 -14.48
CA PRO A 148 -16.01 -11.28 -13.92
C PRO A 148 -15.16 -10.27 -14.71
N VAL A 149 -14.90 -9.11 -14.11
CA VAL A 149 -14.01 -8.08 -14.67
C VAL A 149 -12.58 -8.32 -14.15
N PRO A 150 -11.54 -8.21 -15.00
CA PRO A 150 -10.16 -8.44 -14.59
C PRO A 150 -9.70 -7.53 -13.44
N ASP A 151 -8.77 -7.99 -12.59
CA ASP A 151 -8.28 -7.30 -11.39
C ASP A 151 -7.34 -6.14 -11.75
N TRP A 152 -7.88 -5.00 -12.20
CA TRP A 152 -7.09 -3.81 -12.58
C TRP A 152 -6.61 -2.95 -11.41
N LEU A 153 -6.71 -3.43 -10.16
CA LEU A 153 -5.98 -2.81 -9.03
C LEU A 153 -4.84 -3.74 -8.66
N PRO A 154 -3.67 -3.61 -9.32
CA PRO A 154 -2.46 -4.23 -8.85
C PRO A 154 -2.08 -3.53 -7.54
N CYS A 155 -2.63 -4.02 -6.44
CA CYS A 155 -1.84 -4.06 -5.22
C CYS A 155 -0.70 -5.00 -5.59
N PRO A 156 0.57 -4.55 -5.70
CA PRO A 156 1.70 -5.36 -6.11
C PRO A 156 1.64 -6.70 -5.37
N PHE A 157 1.18 -7.69 -6.09
CA PHE A 157 1.19 -9.07 -5.68
C PHE A 157 1.56 -9.85 -6.93
N PRO A 158 2.73 -10.51 -6.97
CA PRO A 158 2.98 -11.53 -7.96
C PRO A 158 2.04 -12.71 -7.68
N GLU A 159 1.31 -13.17 -8.69
CA GLU A 159 0.49 -14.38 -8.58
C GLU A 159 1.37 -15.55 -8.09
N PRO A 160 0.89 -16.42 -7.17
CA PRO A 160 1.67 -17.57 -6.72
C PRO A 160 1.85 -18.51 -7.91
N GLY A 161 3.05 -18.49 -8.50
CA GLY A 161 3.38 -19.28 -9.69
C GLY A 161 4.08 -18.50 -10.81
N VAL A 162 4.10 -17.17 -10.79
CA VAL A 162 4.83 -16.38 -11.81
C VAL A 162 6.20 -16.00 -11.28
N SER A 163 7.18 -16.86 -11.58
CA SER A 163 8.60 -16.50 -11.53
C SER A 163 8.85 -15.39 -12.54
N THR A 164 8.84 -14.14 -12.08
CA THR A 164 9.30 -13.02 -12.92
C THR A 164 10.81 -12.99 -12.78
N GLN A 165 11.48 -13.78 -13.62
CA GLN A 165 12.92 -13.70 -13.79
C GLN A 165 13.25 -12.31 -14.37
N PRO A 166 14.10 -11.49 -13.73
CA PRO A 166 14.51 -10.21 -14.30
C PRO A 166 15.23 -10.47 -15.63
N SER A 167 14.66 -9.97 -16.72
CA SER A 167 15.23 -10.07 -18.07
C SER A 167 16.29 -9.00 -18.31
N ASP A 168 17.22 -8.81 -17.37
CA ASP A 168 18.33 -7.85 -17.51
C ASP A 168 19.62 -8.43 -16.92
N LEU A 169 20.10 -9.50 -17.54
CA LEU A 169 21.52 -9.84 -17.60
C LEU A 169 21.80 -10.41 -19.00
N GLN A 170 21.72 -9.55 -20.03
CA GLN A 170 22.53 -9.81 -21.23
C GLN A 170 23.99 -9.68 -20.80
N GLN A 171 24.63 -10.83 -20.61
CA GLN A 171 26.08 -10.93 -20.48
C GLN A 171 26.71 -10.32 -21.73
N SER A 172 27.44 -9.22 -21.54
CA SER A 172 28.44 -8.76 -22.49
C SER A 172 29.44 -9.91 -22.73
N PRO A 173 29.73 -10.31 -23.97
CA PRO A 173 30.83 -11.24 -24.22
C PRO A 173 32.15 -10.52 -23.92
N SER A 174 32.88 -11.02 -22.93
CA SER A 174 34.26 -10.65 -22.66
C SER A 174 35.10 -10.96 -23.90
N SER A 175 35.61 -9.92 -24.54
CA SER A 175 36.65 -10.03 -25.56
C SER A 175 37.87 -9.33 -24.98
N ASP A 176 38.92 -10.08 -24.71
CA ASP A 176 40.30 -9.60 -24.51
C ASP A 176 41.22 -10.82 -24.33
N PRO A 177 42.52 -10.74 -24.67
CA PRO A 177 43.08 -10.62 -26.02
C PRO A 177 43.77 -11.93 -26.47
#